data_AF-A0A6V7S991-F1
#
_entry.id   AF-A0A6V7S991-F1
#
_cell.length_a   1.000
_cell.length_b   1.000
_cell.length_c   1.000
_cell.angle_alpha   90.00
_cell.angle_beta   90.00
_cell.angle_gamma   90.00
#
_symmetry.space_group_name_H-M   'P 1'
#
loop_
_entity.id
_entity.type
_entity.pdbx_description
1 polymer ?
#
loop_
_entity_poly.entity_id
_entity_poly.type
_entity_poly.pdbx_seq_one_letter_code
_entity_poly.pdbx_strand_id
1 'polypeptide(L)'
;MGECVYLKPIFIILLISTGMIYTRNAWSYVHKTDSETNPFLVGNNLSLNANSKNHQTNETNLNDPSILDENFHDTKNKNINQNDINNTNNSSYNNPVSETVPYYANDLNNDKNKDNQLTNTTISFIDRPNTFILDDKILNNIDIIYNGERKMLLYYYYKSIHYSIFLNNFLYQFKYFPTHIKNMWELYNHVNKTILNIERACENKRKKLAQKIDHLQDVIYNYENKLYEKNYNELKPITTDFAHCINEDFKTIASDITQMSKYADQVYKNEDLGTPHYMHEKYAVRYEIVAEQFENKRNRIRKSAILKTKDYVDSINKVIEIANKYDELKNVIDPLNFIKSYIEHIYVKYKYYLIKCNGAQIQLIGIEMKYKKYDIYKTNNYSKDDVIAKIQELADAYADFNVSYESIIDLENVYNNKIQAFKNVLNFMPHILIGKIDACTNHVVPNDEYDFKIIKPISVLNKLEDIFFQAFGFNFSANYDNKTLEISNTEINLVISNTIKHMKELKDLIKEMEQIYKKDNTRHHIENTIKQLIINVDLNQTQNGLTEAINEANKWKSSKIATKKTLDDKYNTVLSLETKIKELCKEFTDKLNNSQYMKEYKDILIKNHIILETPISN
;
A
#
# COMPACT_ATOMS: atom_id res chain seq x y z
N MET A 1 -0.85 22.67 16.77
CA MET A 1 -0.11 21.47 16.31
C MET A 1 -0.50 20.36 17.25
N GLY A 2 -1.42 19.48 16.84
CA GLY A 2 -1.79 18.32 17.64
C GLY A 2 -0.83 17.18 17.32
N GLU A 3 -0.29 16.52 18.35
CA GLU A 3 0.41 15.25 18.18
C GLU A 3 -0.58 14.24 17.58
N CYS A 4 -0.29 13.69 16.38
CA CYS A 4 -1.01 12.51 15.90
C CYS A 4 -0.64 11.37 16.89
N VAL A 5 -1.54 11.11 17.84
CA VAL A 5 -1.46 9.93 18.70
C VAL A 5 -1.67 8.73 17.79
N TYR A 6 -0.58 8.09 17.38
CA TYR A 6 -0.62 6.70 16.95
C TYR A 6 -1.18 5.92 18.13
N LEU A 7 -2.46 5.60 18.09
CA LEU A 7 -3.05 4.60 18.97
C LEU A 7 -2.31 3.29 18.68
N LYS A 8 -1.26 3.04 19.45
CA LYS A 8 -0.82 1.68 19.76
C LYS A 8 -2.09 0.91 20.11
N PRO A 9 -2.30 -0.32 19.60
CA PRO A 9 -3.31 -1.18 20.19
C PRO A 9 -2.90 -1.44 21.64
N ILE A 10 -3.39 -0.59 22.54
CA ILE A 10 -3.35 -0.81 23.98
C ILE A 10 -4.37 -1.92 24.20
N PHE A 11 -3.86 -3.14 24.33
CA PHE A 11 -4.61 -4.24 24.92
C PHE A 11 -5.08 -3.80 26.31
N ILE A 12 -6.35 -3.39 26.42
CA ILE A 12 -7.04 -3.37 27.70
C ILE A 12 -7.37 -4.83 28.00
N ILE A 13 -6.44 -5.51 28.68
CA ILE A 13 -6.76 -6.70 29.45
C ILE A 13 -7.45 -6.19 30.72
N LEU A 14 -8.78 -6.25 30.72
CA LEU A 14 -9.57 -6.21 31.95
C LEU A 14 -10.19 -7.60 32.15
N LEU A 15 -9.80 -8.17 33.28
CA LEU A 15 -10.20 -9.45 33.84
C LEU A 15 -11.71 -9.71 33.74
N ILE A 16 -12.07 -10.82 33.07
CA ILE A 16 -13.09 -11.73 33.59
C ILE A 16 -12.40 -13.09 33.75
N SER A 17 -11.61 -13.19 34.81
CA SER A 17 -11.37 -14.46 35.47
C SER A 17 -12.61 -14.78 36.30
N THR A 18 -13.38 -15.79 35.91
CA THR A 18 -13.85 -16.90 36.77
C THR A 18 -14.94 -17.69 36.04
N GLY A 19 -14.64 -18.95 35.74
CA GLY A 19 -15.56 -19.91 35.15
C GLY A 19 -14.88 -21.23 34.80
N MET A 20 -14.10 -21.80 35.74
CA MET A 20 -13.71 -23.21 35.69
C MET A 20 -14.98 -24.06 35.80
N ILE A 21 -15.28 -24.92 34.81
CA ILE A 21 -15.79 -26.28 35.04
C ILE A 21 -15.18 -27.24 34.00
N TYR A 22 -14.56 -28.28 34.54
CA TYR A 22 -14.02 -29.52 33.96
C TYR A 22 -15.01 -30.30 33.07
N THR A 23 -14.54 -31.01 32.03
CA THR A 23 -14.39 -32.50 31.99
C THR A 23 -14.18 -33.11 30.58
N ARG A 24 -13.15 -33.97 30.48
CA ARG A 24 -13.04 -35.32 29.87
C ARG A 24 -13.42 -35.65 28.40
N ASN A 25 -12.41 -36.21 27.71
CA ASN A 25 -12.35 -37.49 26.95
C ASN A 25 -13.64 -38.21 26.51
N ALA A 26 -13.73 -38.57 25.22
CA ALA A 26 -14.01 -39.90 24.63
C ALA A 26 -14.22 -39.72 23.11
N TRP A 27 -13.34 -40.19 22.22
CA TRP A 27 -13.38 -41.52 21.56
C TRP A 27 -14.78 -42.11 21.27
N SER A 28 -14.96 -42.46 19.99
CA SER A 28 -15.57 -43.68 19.45
C SER A 28 -16.93 -43.57 18.73
N TYR A 29 -16.92 -44.05 17.47
CA TYR A 29 -17.85 -45.05 16.88
C TYR A 29 -19.33 -44.62 16.69
N VAL A 30 -20.10 -44.99 15.66
CA VAL A 30 -19.92 -45.91 14.54
C VAL A 30 -21.09 -45.78 13.55
N HIS A 31 -20.77 -45.96 12.26
CA HIS A 31 -21.47 -46.72 11.20
C HIS A 31 -23.01 -46.74 11.03
N LYS A 32 -23.33 -46.83 9.71
CA LYS A 32 -24.36 -47.66 9.02
C LYS A 32 -25.74 -47.04 8.80
N THR A 33 -26.42 -47.21 7.66
CA THR A 33 -26.17 -47.73 6.29
C THR A 33 -27.48 -47.51 5.49
N ASP A 34 -27.45 -47.87 4.20
CA ASP A 34 -28.60 -48.21 3.33
C ASP A 34 -29.22 -47.03 2.56
N SER A 35 -28.85 -46.81 1.28
CA SER A 35 -29.09 -47.59 0.04
C SER A 35 -30.51 -47.42 -0.49
N GLU A 36 -30.64 -46.83 -1.68
CA GLU A 36 -31.60 -47.23 -2.74
C GLU A 36 -31.34 -46.35 -3.99
N THR A 37 -30.65 -46.91 -4.99
CA THR A 37 -31.15 -47.23 -6.35
C THR A 37 -31.16 -46.09 -7.37
N ASN A 38 -30.30 -46.23 -8.38
CA ASN A 38 -30.41 -45.62 -9.73
C ASN A 38 -31.83 -45.84 -10.32
N PRO A 39 -32.30 -44.95 -11.22
CA PRO A 39 -32.12 -45.26 -12.65
C PRO A 39 -31.78 -44.07 -13.55
N PHE A 40 -31.07 -44.40 -14.63
CA PHE A 40 -31.01 -43.71 -15.91
C PHE A 40 -32.41 -43.34 -16.46
N LEU A 41 -32.52 -42.22 -17.19
CA LEU A 41 -33.33 -41.94 -18.41
C LEU A 41 -33.13 -40.44 -18.75
N VAL A 42 -32.29 -40.06 -19.72
CA VAL A 42 -32.59 -39.84 -21.16
C VAL A 42 -33.96 -39.17 -21.43
N GLY A 43 -33.92 -37.95 -21.98
CA GLY A 43 -35.09 -37.24 -22.48
C GLY A 43 -34.75 -35.89 -23.14
N ASN A 44 -34.56 -35.94 -24.45
CA ASN A 44 -34.26 -34.84 -25.36
C ASN A 44 -35.31 -33.71 -25.39
N ASN A 45 -34.84 -32.49 -25.67
CA ASN A 45 -35.39 -31.54 -26.66
C ASN A 45 -34.18 -30.66 -27.08
N LEU A 46 -33.45 -30.93 -28.17
CA LEU A 46 -33.76 -30.59 -29.58
C LEU A 46 -34.57 -29.27 -29.64
N SER A 47 -34.15 -28.17 -30.26
CA SER A 47 -33.29 -27.92 -31.42
C SER A 47 -33.20 -26.38 -31.62
N LEU A 48 -32.45 -25.71 -32.51
CA LEU A 48 -31.37 -25.97 -33.48
C LEU A 48 -30.92 -24.59 -34.03
N ASN A 49 -29.73 -24.55 -34.64
CA ASN A 49 -29.05 -23.48 -35.41
C ASN A 49 -27.95 -22.74 -34.64
N ALA A 50 -26.72 -23.25 -34.52
CA ALA A 50 -25.75 -23.70 -35.54
C ALA A 50 -25.23 -22.56 -36.44
N ASN A 51 -23.99 -22.12 -36.17
CA ASN A 51 -22.93 -22.15 -37.18
C ASN A 51 -21.57 -22.34 -36.51
N SER A 52 -20.89 -23.37 -37.00
CA SER A 52 -19.66 -23.98 -36.52
C SER A 52 -18.41 -23.20 -36.95
N LYS A 53 -17.28 -23.43 -36.26
CA LYS A 53 -16.10 -24.09 -36.86
C LYS A 53 -15.01 -24.40 -35.82
N ASN A 54 -14.82 -25.71 -35.64
CA ASN A 54 -13.58 -26.46 -35.46
C ASN A 54 -12.53 -26.02 -34.43
N HIS A 55 -12.28 -26.87 -33.43
CA HIS A 55 -10.99 -27.58 -33.35
C HIS A 55 -11.18 -28.98 -32.76
N GLN A 56 -10.60 -29.96 -33.44
CA GLN A 56 -10.68 -31.40 -33.17
C GLN A 56 -10.01 -31.77 -31.84
N THR A 57 -10.70 -32.64 -31.12
CA THR A 57 -10.20 -33.61 -30.15
C THR A 57 -9.40 -34.71 -30.86
N ASN A 58 -8.29 -35.15 -30.25
CA ASN A 58 -7.87 -36.54 -30.26
C ASN A 58 -7.79 -37.01 -28.80
N GLU A 59 -8.84 -37.69 -28.35
CA GLU A 59 -8.78 -38.85 -27.45
C GLU A 59 -7.82 -39.89 -28.07
N THR A 60 -7.08 -40.77 -27.40
CA THR A 60 -7.20 -41.46 -26.12
C THR A 60 -5.87 -42.21 -25.92
N ASN A 61 -5.42 -42.41 -24.67
CA ASN A 61 -5.06 -43.75 -24.23
C ASN A 61 -4.95 -43.78 -22.70
N LEU A 62 -5.90 -44.49 -22.11
CA LEU A 62 -5.92 -44.96 -20.73
C LEU A 62 -4.79 -45.98 -20.54
N ASN A 63 -3.83 -45.66 -19.67
CA ASN A 63 -3.07 -46.59 -18.83
C ASN A 63 -2.06 -45.80 -17.99
N ASP A 64 -2.52 -45.21 -16.87
CA ASP A 64 -1.62 -44.73 -15.82
C ASP A 64 -2.23 -45.03 -14.43
N PRO A 65 -1.46 -45.62 -13.50
CA PRO A 65 -1.93 -45.87 -12.14
C PRO A 65 -2.00 -44.56 -11.34
N SER A 66 -3.01 -44.48 -10.48
CA SER A 66 -3.39 -43.33 -9.65
C SER A 66 -2.22 -42.74 -8.84
N ILE A 67 -1.79 -41.54 -9.21
CA ILE A 67 -0.96 -40.66 -8.38
C ILE A 67 -1.88 -39.96 -7.37
N LEU A 68 -1.61 -40.17 -6.09
CA LEU A 68 -2.15 -39.38 -4.99
C LEU A 68 -1.55 -37.97 -5.06
N ASP A 69 -2.24 -37.05 -5.74
CA ASP A 69 -2.04 -35.62 -5.59
C ASP A 69 -2.72 -35.15 -4.29
N GLU A 70 -1.95 -35.11 -3.20
CA GLU A 70 -2.27 -34.22 -2.09
C GLU A 70 -1.81 -32.81 -2.46
N ASN A 71 -2.80 -31.96 -2.72
CA ASN A 71 -2.69 -30.54 -3.06
C ASN A 71 -1.61 -29.79 -2.26
N PHE A 72 -0.49 -29.46 -2.91
CA PHE A 72 0.33 -28.31 -2.54
C PHE A 72 -0.02 -27.13 -3.45
N HIS A 73 -0.39 -26.02 -2.81
CA HIS A 73 -0.80 -24.73 -3.36
C HIS A 73 -0.37 -24.39 -4.80
N ASP A 74 -1.27 -24.66 -5.74
CA ASP A 74 -1.35 -23.90 -6.99
C ASP A 74 -2.23 -22.67 -6.76
N THR A 75 -1.60 -21.52 -6.55
CA THR A 75 -2.26 -20.23 -6.78
C THR A 75 -2.61 -20.13 -8.25
N LYS A 76 -3.88 -20.40 -8.58
CA LYS A 76 -4.47 -20.09 -9.89
C LYS A 76 -4.14 -18.65 -10.26
N ASN A 77 -3.33 -18.48 -11.30
CA ASN A 77 -3.27 -17.27 -12.11
C ASN A 77 -4.68 -16.95 -12.61
N LYS A 78 -5.34 -15.96 -12.00
CA LYS A 78 -6.44 -15.27 -12.66
C LYS A 78 -5.82 -14.32 -13.69
N ASN A 79 -5.80 -14.74 -14.95
CA ASN A 79 -5.76 -13.81 -16.06
C ASN A 79 -6.99 -12.91 -15.94
N ILE A 80 -6.76 -11.63 -15.64
CA ILE A 80 -7.77 -10.59 -15.77
C ILE A 80 -7.81 -10.24 -17.25
N ASN A 81 -8.81 -10.77 -17.96
CA ASN A 81 -9.17 -10.23 -19.27
C ASN A 81 -9.69 -8.80 -19.06
N GLN A 82 -8.95 -7.84 -19.60
CA GLN A 82 -9.46 -6.50 -19.90
C GLN A 82 -10.48 -6.65 -21.04
N ASN A 83 -11.76 -6.69 -20.69
CA ASN A 83 -12.91 -6.26 -21.50
C ASN A 83 -14.16 -6.83 -20.81
N ASP A 84 -14.75 -6.05 -19.91
CA ASP A 84 -16.19 -6.04 -19.61
C ASP A 84 -16.46 -4.92 -18.59
N ILE A 85 -16.41 -3.68 -19.09
CA ILE A 85 -17.14 -2.58 -18.47
C ILE A 85 -18.53 -2.65 -19.07
N ASN A 86 -19.54 -3.02 -18.28
CA ASN A 86 -20.88 -2.51 -18.50
C ASN A 86 -21.73 -2.50 -17.22
N ASN A 87 -22.38 -1.36 -17.06
CA ASN A 87 -23.38 -1.00 -16.06
C ASN A 87 -24.26 -2.17 -15.59
N THR A 88 -24.47 -2.29 -14.28
CA THR A 88 -25.81 -2.45 -13.70
C THR A 88 -25.81 -2.23 -12.19
N ASN A 89 -26.84 -1.53 -11.73
CA ASN A 89 -27.11 -1.09 -10.38
C ASN A 89 -27.39 -2.25 -9.39
N ASN A 90 -26.95 -2.04 -8.13
CA ASN A 90 -27.52 -2.45 -6.85
C ASN A 90 -28.40 -3.73 -6.75
N SER A 91 -28.04 -4.64 -5.83
CA SER A 91 -28.67 -4.68 -4.49
C SER A 91 -28.06 -5.74 -3.55
N SER A 92 -27.78 -5.27 -2.33
CA SER A 92 -27.76 -5.89 -1.00
C SER A 92 -27.67 -7.42 -0.82
N TYR A 93 -26.80 -7.84 0.11
CA TYR A 93 -27.26 -8.49 1.34
C TYR A 93 -26.42 -8.02 2.55
N ASN A 94 -27.15 -7.40 3.50
CA ASN A 94 -26.71 -6.99 4.83
C ASN A 94 -26.56 -8.21 5.76
N ASN A 95 -25.62 -8.13 6.72
CA ASN A 95 -25.99 -8.07 8.14
C ASN A 95 -24.81 -7.60 9.02
N PRO A 96 -25.13 -7.01 10.20
CA PRO A 96 -24.48 -5.84 10.82
C PRO A 96 -23.56 -6.28 11.97
N VAL A 97 -22.74 -5.44 12.60
CA VAL A 97 -23.04 -4.51 13.72
C VAL A 97 -21.68 -3.80 14.00
N SER A 98 -21.55 -2.49 13.75
CA SER A 98 -21.52 -1.39 14.75
C SER A 98 -20.55 -1.65 15.92
N GLU A 99 -19.46 -0.93 16.14
CA GLU A 99 -19.36 0.41 16.76
C GLU A 99 -17.83 0.61 16.98
N THR A 100 -17.14 1.74 16.82
CA THR A 100 -17.44 3.17 16.95
C THR A 100 -16.50 3.99 16.07
N VAL A 101 -17.09 4.96 15.36
CA VAL A 101 -16.44 6.02 14.58
C VAL A 101 -16.03 7.15 15.53
N PRO A 102 -14.83 7.76 15.41
CA PRO A 102 -14.58 9.04 16.05
C PRO A 102 -15.14 10.18 15.20
N TYR A 103 -16.03 10.95 15.85
CA TYR A 103 -16.59 12.22 15.45
C TYR A 103 -15.62 13.11 14.63
N TYR A 104 -16.01 13.46 13.39
CA TYR A 104 -15.55 14.69 12.77
C TYR A 104 -16.50 15.81 13.20
N ALA A 105 -15.97 16.72 14.02
CA ALA A 105 -16.65 17.93 14.42
C ALA A 105 -16.80 18.87 13.22
N ASN A 106 -18.00 19.44 13.13
CA ASN A 106 -18.44 20.54 12.28
C ASN A 106 -17.33 21.52 11.88
N ASP A 107 -17.15 21.69 10.57
CA ASP A 107 -16.95 23.03 10.03
C ASP A 107 -18.25 23.47 9.35
N LEU A 108 -18.84 24.49 9.96
CA LEU A 108 -20.01 25.23 9.50
C LEU A 108 -19.65 25.99 8.21
N ASN A 109 -20.39 25.76 7.13
CA ASN A 109 -21.36 26.75 6.66
C ASN A 109 -22.27 26.20 5.56
N ASN A 110 -23.54 26.58 5.69
CA ASN A 110 -24.65 26.26 4.81
C ASN A 110 -24.38 26.66 3.36
N ASP A 111 -24.42 25.69 2.46
CA ASP A 111 -24.98 25.90 1.12
C ASP A 111 -26.06 24.83 0.89
N LYS A 112 -27.31 25.24 1.12
CA LYS A 112 -28.47 24.53 0.62
C LYS A 112 -28.53 24.75 -0.89
N ASN A 113 -27.90 23.88 -1.66
CA ASN A 113 -28.36 23.57 -3.00
C ASN A 113 -28.31 22.05 -3.18
N LYS A 114 -29.51 21.45 -3.14
CA LYS A 114 -29.76 20.11 -3.64
C LYS A 114 -29.52 20.16 -5.14
N ASP A 115 -28.47 19.49 -5.62
CA ASP A 115 -28.50 18.69 -6.84
C ASP A 115 -27.19 17.88 -6.94
N ASN A 116 -27.36 16.58 -7.16
CA ASN A 116 -26.32 15.56 -7.38
C ASN A 116 -25.27 15.40 -6.27
N GLN A 117 -25.60 14.58 -5.28
CA GLN A 117 -24.60 13.87 -4.47
C GLN A 117 -23.74 13.00 -5.41
N LEU A 118 -22.66 13.57 -5.95
CA LEU A 118 -21.45 12.80 -6.16
C LEU A 118 -21.03 12.31 -4.78
N THR A 119 -21.07 11.00 -4.57
CA THR A 119 -20.28 10.34 -3.53
C THR A 119 -18.85 10.84 -3.66
N ASN A 120 -18.47 11.81 -2.81
CA ASN A 120 -17.08 12.14 -2.52
C ASN A 120 -16.48 10.92 -1.83
N THR A 121 -16.12 9.89 -2.62
CA THR A 121 -15.07 8.97 -2.22
C THR A 121 -13.80 9.82 -2.17
N THR A 122 -13.44 10.25 -0.97
CA THR A 122 -12.19 10.94 -0.65
C THR A 122 -11.05 9.96 -0.92
N ILE A 123 -10.65 9.87 -2.19
CA ILE A 123 -9.58 8.99 -2.63
C ILE A 123 -8.27 9.60 -2.13
N SER A 124 -7.66 8.96 -1.14
CA SER A 124 -6.28 9.23 -0.74
C SER A 124 -5.38 9.31 -1.98
N PHE A 125 -4.54 10.35 -2.11
CA PHE A 125 -3.77 10.53 -3.35
C PHE A 125 -2.63 9.51 -3.45
N ILE A 126 -2.18 8.96 -2.31
CA ILE A 126 -1.49 7.68 -2.24
C ILE A 126 -2.49 6.67 -1.73
N ASP A 127 -2.89 5.73 -2.57
CA ASP A 127 -3.59 4.55 -2.10
C ASP A 127 -2.64 3.87 -1.08
N ARG A 128 -2.97 3.97 0.22
CA ARG A 128 -2.41 3.16 1.30
C ARG A 128 -3.37 1.99 1.55
N PRO A 129 -3.62 1.07 0.61
CA PRO A 129 -4.26 -0.16 1.02
C PRO A 129 -3.29 -0.81 2.01
N ASN A 130 -3.83 -1.42 3.07
CA ASN A 130 -3.08 -2.23 4.03
C ASN A 130 -2.22 -3.35 3.37
N THR A 131 -2.26 -3.49 2.05
CA THR A 131 -1.63 -4.55 1.23
C THR A 131 -0.17 -4.32 0.86
N PHE A 132 0.48 -3.21 1.25
CA PHE A 132 1.89 -2.93 0.84
C PHE A 132 2.89 -2.76 1.99
N ILE A 133 2.47 -3.06 3.22
CA ILE A 133 3.39 -3.28 4.35
C ILE A 133 4.30 -4.46 3.98
N LEU A 134 5.60 -4.34 4.25
CA LEU A 134 6.51 -5.48 4.07
C LEU A 134 6.00 -6.65 4.92
N ASP A 135 5.64 -7.78 4.29
CA ASP A 135 5.32 -8.99 5.05
C ASP A 135 6.54 -9.36 5.89
N ASP A 136 6.40 -9.20 7.21
CA ASP A 136 7.50 -9.36 8.14
C ASP A 136 8.03 -10.79 8.12
N LYS A 137 7.21 -11.78 7.72
CA LYS A 137 7.63 -13.19 7.60
C LYS A 137 8.71 -13.40 6.55
N ILE A 138 8.76 -12.58 5.49
CA ILE A 138 9.84 -12.67 4.48
C ILE A 138 11.21 -12.45 5.14
N LEU A 139 11.27 -11.69 6.24
CA LEU A 139 12.51 -11.44 6.98
C LEU A 139 13.00 -12.66 7.77
N ASN A 140 12.22 -13.73 7.93
CA ASN A 140 12.70 -14.98 8.56
C ASN A 140 13.92 -15.56 7.82
N ASN A 141 14.00 -15.33 6.51
CA ASN A 141 15.19 -15.64 5.74
C ASN A 141 16.28 -14.58 5.99
N ILE A 142 16.99 -14.70 7.12
CA ILE A 142 18.01 -13.72 7.52
C ILE A 142 19.18 -13.60 6.53
N ASP A 143 19.35 -14.57 5.62
CA ASP A 143 20.43 -14.54 4.63
C ASP A 143 20.18 -13.51 3.51
N ILE A 144 18.94 -13.02 3.37
CA ILE A 144 18.55 -12.02 2.35
C ILE A 144 18.32 -10.61 2.91
N ILE A 145 18.27 -10.42 4.23
CA ILE A 145 17.89 -9.14 4.85
C ILE A 145 18.94 -8.05 4.62
N TYR A 146 18.48 -6.81 4.44
CA TYR A 146 19.34 -5.64 4.28
C TYR A 146 20.14 -5.32 5.53
N ASN A 147 21.42 -4.96 5.36
CA ASN A 147 22.42 -4.83 6.43
C ASN A 147 22.64 -6.11 7.26
N GLY A 148 22.13 -7.26 6.79
CA GLY A 148 22.39 -8.56 7.40
C GLY A 148 23.84 -9.00 7.24
N GLU A 149 24.20 -10.10 7.90
CA GLU A 149 25.53 -10.67 7.73
C GLU A 149 25.78 -11.12 6.29
N ARG A 150 27.05 -11.07 5.87
CA ARG A 150 27.46 -11.58 4.55
C ARG A 150 27.45 -13.10 4.48
N LYS A 151 27.54 -13.79 5.62
CA LYS A 151 27.56 -15.25 5.70
C LYS A 151 26.15 -15.82 5.54
N MET A 152 26.04 -16.94 4.83
CA MET A 152 24.79 -17.68 4.67
C MET A 152 24.62 -18.64 5.83
N LEU A 153 23.99 -18.16 6.89
CA LEU A 153 23.89 -18.87 8.15
C LEU A 153 22.80 -19.94 8.06
N LEU A 154 21.66 -19.64 7.44
CA LEU A 154 20.53 -20.57 7.36
C LEU A 154 20.57 -21.49 6.15
N TYR A 155 21.20 -21.06 5.06
CA TYR A 155 21.34 -21.83 3.82
C TYR A 155 21.73 -23.29 4.04
N TYR A 156 22.76 -23.56 4.86
CA TYR A 156 23.28 -24.92 5.07
C TYR A 156 22.30 -25.80 5.86
N TYR A 157 21.54 -25.22 6.78
CA TYR A 157 20.48 -25.93 7.50
C TYR A 157 19.36 -26.32 6.56
N TYR A 158 18.83 -25.37 5.78
CA TYR A 158 17.77 -25.65 4.81
C TYR A 158 18.23 -26.59 3.69
N LYS A 159 19.49 -26.51 3.25
CA LYS A 159 20.07 -27.47 2.30
C LYS A 159 19.97 -28.89 2.84
N SER A 160 20.38 -29.10 4.08
CA SER A 160 20.36 -30.44 4.71
C SER A 160 18.92 -30.96 4.88
N ILE A 161 17.97 -30.07 5.16
CA ILE A 161 16.54 -30.42 5.22
C ILE A 161 16.03 -30.86 3.84
N HIS A 162 16.25 -30.05 2.79
CA HIS A 162 15.84 -30.37 1.42
C HIS A 162 16.48 -31.65 0.89
N TYR A 163 17.76 -31.89 1.20
CA TYR A 163 18.47 -33.13 0.88
C TYR A 163 17.74 -34.34 1.46
N SER A 164 17.44 -34.28 2.75
CA SER A 164 16.80 -35.39 3.46
C SER A 164 15.36 -35.62 3.01
N ILE A 165 14.61 -34.55 2.73
CA ILE A 165 13.26 -34.63 2.14
C ILE A 165 13.30 -35.27 0.76
N PHE A 166 14.29 -34.90 -0.08
CA PHE A 166 14.45 -35.51 -1.40
C PHE A 166 14.67 -37.01 -1.31
N LEU A 167 15.61 -37.44 -0.44
CA LEU A 167 15.89 -38.85 -0.21
C LEU A 167 14.65 -39.59 0.33
N ASN A 168 13.92 -39.01 1.27
CA ASN A 168 12.68 -39.60 1.79
C ASN A 168 11.63 -39.78 0.68
N ASN A 169 11.40 -38.73 -0.12
CA ASN A 169 10.46 -38.78 -1.25
C ASN A 169 10.90 -39.81 -2.30
N PHE A 170 12.20 -39.98 -2.49
CA PHE A 170 12.71 -40.95 -3.44
C PHE A 170 12.60 -42.39 -2.92
N LEU A 171 12.59 -42.62 -1.60
CA LEU A 171 12.35 -43.95 -1.02
C LEU A 171 10.99 -44.57 -1.38
N TYR A 172 9.98 -43.75 -1.69
CA TYR A 172 8.68 -44.24 -2.19
C TYR A 172 8.78 -44.99 -3.53
N GLN A 173 9.88 -44.82 -4.28
CA GLN A 173 10.11 -45.53 -5.55
C GLN A 173 10.61 -46.98 -5.34
N PHE A 174 10.97 -47.34 -4.11
CA PHE A 174 11.48 -48.65 -3.74
C PHE A 174 10.45 -49.44 -2.93
N LYS A 175 10.57 -50.77 -2.92
CA LYS A 175 9.56 -51.65 -2.32
C LYS A 175 9.59 -51.55 -0.79
N TYR A 176 8.49 -51.07 -0.20
CA TYR A 176 8.11 -51.24 1.22
C TYR A 176 9.11 -50.76 2.29
N PHE A 177 9.36 -49.44 2.35
CA PHE A 177 10.01 -48.80 3.51
C PHE A 177 9.08 -47.86 4.33
N PRO A 178 7.81 -48.24 4.63
CA PRO A 178 6.86 -47.33 5.27
C PRO A 178 7.32 -46.87 6.66
N THR A 179 8.01 -47.72 7.41
CA THR A 179 8.57 -47.37 8.72
C THR A 179 9.65 -46.30 8.61
N HIS A 180 10.61 -46.46 7.68
CA HIS A 180 11.67 -45.45 7.50
C HIS A 180 11.12 -44.13 6.99
N ILE A 181 10.19 -44.18 6.03
CA ILE A 181 9.49 -43.02 5.49
C ILE A 181 8.77 -42.26 6.61
N LYS A 182 8.00 -42.98 7.43
CA LYS A 182 7.31 -42.40 8.58
C LYS A 182 8.28 -41.77 9.58
N ASN A 183 9.36 -42.46 9.93
CA ASN A 183 10.37 -41.96 10.86
C ASN A 183 11.06 -40.68 10.33
N MET A 184 11.37 -40.61 9.02
CA MET A 184 11.92 -39.38 8.41
C MET A 184 10.92 -38.23 8.47
N TRP A 185 9.63 -38.49 8.21
CA TRP A 185 8.60 -37.47 8.36
C TRP A 185 8.40 -37.02 9.81
N GLU A 186 8.52 -37.92 10.78
CA GLU A 186 8.50 -37.56 12.21
C GLU A 186 9.69 -36.66 12.59
N LEU A 187 10.91 -36.98 12.12
CA LEU A 187 12.08 -36.13 12.29
C LEU A 187 11.90 -34.76 11.62
N TYR A 188 11.40 -34.74 10.38
CA TYR A 188 11.09 -33.50 9.67
C TYR A 188 10.06 -32.65 10.42
N ASN A 189 8.97 -33.27 10.89
CA ASN A 189 7.93 -32.56 11.62
C ASN A 189 8.45 -31.99 12.94
N HIS A 190 9.33 -32.73 13.64
CA HIS A 190 10.02 -32.23 14.81
C HIS A 190 10.89 -31.01 14.45
N VAL A 191 11.72 -31.13 13.43
CA VAL A 191 12.61 -30.05 12.96
C VAL A 191 11.79 -28.80 12.57
N ASN A 192 10.77 -28.98 11.73
CA ASN A 192 9.90 -27.91 11.25
C ASN A 192 9.16 -27.22 12.40
N LYS A 193 8.62 -27.98 13.36
CA LYS A 193 7.97 -27.42 14.54
C LYS A 193 8.94 -26.58 15.37
N THR A 194 10.18 -27.02 15.54
CA THR A 194 11.20 -26.27 16.27
C THR A 194 11.59 -25.00 15.53
N ILE A 195 11.79 -25.04 14.20
CA ILE A 195 12.01 -23.83 13.37
C ILE A 195 10.87 -22.82 13.57
N LEU A 196 9.61 -23.26 13.49
CA LEU A 196 8.46 -22.37 13.70
C LEU A 196 8.42 -21.77 15.11
N ASN A 197 8.90 -22.49 16.13
CA ASN A 197 9.01 -21.96 17.49
C ASN A 197 10.11 -20.90 17.60
N ILE A 198 11.25 -21.11 16.92
CA ILE A 198 12.35 -20.12 16.83
C ILE A 198 11.84 -18.84 16.17
N GLU A 199 11.16 -18.96 15.03
CA GLU A 199 10.58 -17.80 14.32
C GLU A 199 9.59 -17.03 15.19
N ARG A 200 8.77 -17.73 16.00
CA ARG A 200 7.84 -17.10 16.95
C ARG A 200 8.58 -16.41 18.10
N ALA A 201 9.64 -17.01 18.63
CA ALA A 201 10.43 -16.42 19.71
C ALA A 201 11.09 -15.08 19.29
N CYS A 202 11.53 -14.99 18.03
CA CYS A 202 12.15 -13.78 17.47
C CYS A 202 11.14 -12.81 16.81
N GLU A 203 9.83 -13.08 16.87
CA GLU A 203 8.78 -12.32 16.17
C GLU A 203 8.79 -10.82 16.52
N ASN A 204 8.96 -10.47 17.79
CA ASN A 204 8.97 -9.08 18.23
C ASN A 204 10.13 -8.28 17.59
N LYS A 205 11.30 -8.91 17.45
CA LYS A 205 12.47 -8.30 16.79
C LYS A 205 12.24 -8.17 15.29
N ARG A 206 11.65 -9.19 14.67
CA ARG A 206 11.26 -9.20 13.25
C ARG A 206 10.29 -8.07 12.92
N LYS A 207 9.21 -7.92 13.69
CA LYS A 207 8.24 -6.83 13.53
C LYS A 207 8.87 -5.47 13.71
N LYS A 208 9.78 -5.32 14.68
CA LYS A 208 10.53 -4.06 14.89
C LYS A 208 11.41 -3.72 13.68
N LEU A 209 12.05 -4.71 13.07
CA LEU A 209 12.82 -4.53 11.84
C LEU A 209 11.92 -4.13 10.67
N ALA A 210 10.81 -4.84 10.46
CA ALA A 210 9.85 -4.53 9.40
C ALA A 210 9.32 -3.09 9.53
N GLN A 211 8.87 -2.70 10.73
CA GLN A 211 8.42 -1.33 11.01
C GLN A 211 9.49 -0.28 10.73
N LYS A 212 10.76 -0.55 11.08
CA LYS A 212 11.85 0.39 10.81
C LYS A 212 12.13 0.54 9.32
N ILE A 213 12.06 -0.56 8.56
CA ILE A 213 12.17 -0.54 7.10
C ILE A 213 11.01 0.25 6.48
N ASP A 214 9.78 0.03 6.96
CA ASP A 214 8.59 0.74 6.48
C ASP A 214 8.70 2.23 6.76
N HIS A 215 9.13 2.64 7.96
CA HIS A 215 9.36 4.05 8.28
C HIS A 215 10.42 4.70 7.39
N LEU A 216 11.46 3.97 6.96
CA LEU A 216 12.53 4.53 6.12
C LEU A 216 12.13 4.69 4.65
N GLN A 217 11.17 3.88 4.19
CA GLN A 217 10.67 3.95 2.81
C GLN A 217 9.36 4.74 2.67
N ASP A 218 8.63 4.98 3.76
CA ASP A 218 7.41 5.79 3.76
C ASP A 218 7.77 7.29 3.67
N VAL A 219 7.55 7.84 2.48
CA VAL A 219 7.84 9.25 2.18
C VAL A 219 6.98 10.22 3.00
N ILE A 220 5.71 9.87 3.30
CA ILE A 220 4.80 10.71 4.08
C ILE A 220 5.28 10.77 5.53
N TYR A 221 5.58 9.59 6.10
CA TYR A 221 6.09 9.48 7.48
C TYR A 221 7.38 10.30 7.67
N ASN A 222 8.33 10.21 6.72
CA ASN A 222 9.58 10.98 6.81
C ASN A 222 9.37 12.48 6.63
N TYR A 223 8.47 12.88 5.71
CA TYR A 223 8.14 14.28 5.47
C TYR A 223 7.64 14.98 6.75
N GLU A 224 6.83 14.30 7.56
CA GLU A 224 6.29 14.84 8.81
C GLU A 224 7.28 14.82 9.97
N ASN A 225 7.84 13.64 10.22
CA ASN A 225 8.54 13.38 11.47
C ASN A 225 9.97 13.91 11.42
N LYS A 226 10.55 14.10 10.23
CA LYS A 226 11.96 14.48 10.04
C LYS A 226 12.92 13.58 10.82
N LEU A 227 12.56 12.31 10.98
CA LEU A 227 13.27 11.31 11.79
C LEU A 227 14.15 10.37 10.96
N TYR A 228 14.38 10.66 9.67
CA TYR A 228 15.07 9.74 8.77
C TYR A 228 16.45 9.32 9.32
N GLU A 229 17.30 10.28 9.69
CA GLU A 229 18.65 10.01 10.19
C GLU A 229 18.64 9.11 11.44
N LYS A 230 17.76 9.41 12.40
CA LYS A 230 17.57 8.58 13.60
C LYS A 230 17.15 7.15 13.23
N ASN A 231 16.15 7.00 12.35
CA ASN A 231 15.66 5.69 11.92
C ASN A 231 16.74 4.91 11.16
N TYR A 232 17.53 5.58 10.33
CA TYR A 232 18.58 4.96 9.54
C TYR A 232 19.71 4.45 10.44
N ASN A 233 20.11 5.25 11.44
CA ASN A 233 21.12 4.87 12.43
C ASN A 233 20.68 3.69 13.30
N GLU A 234 19.39 3.58 13.63
CA GLU A 234 18.83 2.46 14.41
C GLU A 234 18.67 1.17 13.59
N LEU A 235 18.62 1.24 12.25
CA LEU A 235 18.34 0.10 11.40
C LEU A 235 19.36 -1.03 11.57
N LYS A 236 20.66 -0.72 11.45
CA LYS A 236 21.71 -1.74 11.52
C LYS A 236 21.73 -2.49 12.86
N PRO A 237 21.69 -1.82 14.03
CA PRO A 237 21.55 -2.50 15.32
C PRO A 237 20.33 -3.42 15.40
N ILE A 238 19.16 -2.99 14.89
CA ILE A 238 17.93 -3.79 14.90
C ILE A 238 18.09 -5.03 14.00
N THR A 239 18.68 -4.86 12.80
CA THR A 239 18.99 -5.97 11.91
C THR A 239 19.91 -6.98 12.58
N THR A 240 20.98 -6.52 13.23
CA THR A 240 21.95 -7.39 13.92
C THR A 240 21.29 -8.14 15.08
N ASP A 241 20.48 -7.47 15.91
CA ASP A 241 19.76 -8.11 17.03
C ASP A 241 18.80 -9.20 16.55
N PHE A 242 18.05 -8.94 15.47
CA PHE A 242 17.16 -9.94 14.88
C PHE A 242 17.92 -11.12 14.27
N ALA A 243 18.94 -10.86 13.46
CA ALA A 243 19.76 -11.90 12.84
C ALA A 243 20.45 -12.78 13.90
N HIS A 244 20.95 -12.17 14.98
CA HIS A 244 21.56 -12.89 16.09
C HIS A 244 20.55 -13.79 16.81
N CYS A 245 19.34 -13.30 17.10
CA CYS A 245 18.26 -14.10 17.70
C CYS A 245 18.00 -15.39 16.90
N ILE A 246 17.74 -15.25 15.59
CA ILE A 246 17.48 -16.40 14.73
C ILE A 246 18.69 -17.34 14.66
N ASN A 247 19.90 -16.80 14.44
CA ASN A 247 21.09 -17.61 14.22
C ASN A 247 21.50 -18.41 15.47
N GLU A 248 21.48 -17.81 16.65
CA GLU A 248 21.81 -18.55 17.89
C GLU A 248 20.80 -19.66 18.16
N ASP A 249 19.52 -19.38 17.97
CA ASP A 249 18.47 -20.38 18.19
C ASP A 249 18.54 -21.51 17.14
N PHE A 250 18.92 -21.21 15.89
CA PHE A 250 19.14 -22.24 14.86
C PHE A 250 20.32 -23.19 15.16
N LYS A 251 21.31 -22.78 15.97
CA LYS A 251 22.37 -23.72 16.41
C LYS A 251 21.82 -24.83 17.29
N THR A 252 20.72 -24.58 18.01
CA THR A 252 20.12 -25.59 18.91
C THR A 252 19.52 -26.76 18.14
N ILE A 253 19.02 -26.52 16.93
CA ILE A 253 18.40 -27.53 16.05
C ILE A 253 19.39 -28.16 15.06
N ALA A 254 20.63 -27.67 14.99
CA ALA A 254 21.65 -28.15 14.06
C ALA A 254 21.89 -29.67 14.17
N SER A 255 21.84 -30.19 15.41
CA SER A 255 22.04 -31.62 15.67
C SER A 255 20.90 -32.48 15.13
N ASP A 256 19.64 -32.04 15.29
CA ASP A 256 18.45 -32.73 14.79
C ASP A 256 18.43 -32.76 13.25
N ILE A 257 18.79 -31.64 12.61
CA ILE A 257 18.91 -31.56 11.15
C ILE A 257 20.01 -32.51 10.65
N THR A 258 21.14 -32.58 11.36
CA THR A 258 22.23 -33.50 11.03
C THR A 258 21.82 -34.95 11.25
N GLN A 259 21.03 -35.23 12.29
CA GLN A 259 20.50 -36.57 12.55
C GLN A 259 19.53 -36.99 11.43
N MET A 260 18.69 -36.08 10.96
CA MET A 260 17.78 -36.31 9.85
C MET A 260 18.53 -36.71 8.56
N SER A 261 19.59 -35.98 8.19
CA SER A 261 20.38 -36.31 7.00
C SER A 261 21.16 -37.63 7.15
N LYS A 262 21.79 -37.85 8.32
CA LYS A 262 22.48 -39.11 8.61
C LYS A 262 21.54 -40.30 8.59
N TYR A 263 20.33 -40.16 9.14
CA TYR A 263 19.35 -41.24 9.11
C TYR A 263 18.92 -41.55 7.69
N ALA A 264 18.65 -40.54 6.86
CA ALA A 264 18.35 -40.75 5.44
C ALA A 264 19.48 -41.52 4.72
N ASP A 265 20.74 -41.12 4.91
CA ASP A 265 21.89 -41.83 4.34
C ASP A 265 22.02 -43.27 4.84
N GLN A 266 21.78 -43.52 6.13
CA GLN A 266 21.82 -44.85 6.73
C GLN A 266 20.78 -45.79 6.12
N VAL A 267 19.56 -45.31 5.86
CA VAL A 267 18.52 -46.09 5.21
C VAL A 267 18.98 -46.54 3.83
N TYR A 268 19.52 -45.63 3.02
CA TYR A 268 20.00 -45.97 1.68
C TYR A 268 21.17 -46.98 1.71
N LYS A 269 22.07 -46.86 2.69
CA LYS A 269 23.22 -47.75 2.83
C LYS A 269 22.83 -49.17 3.27
N ASN A 270 21.99 -49.28 4.28
CA ASN A 270 21.76 -50.53 5.01
C ASN A 270 20.59 -51.34 4.48
N GLU A 271 19.55 -50.69 3.94
CA GLU A 271 18.35 -51.37 3.50
C GLU A 271 18.52 -52.04 2.12
N ASP A 272 17.75 -53.10 1.86
CA ASP A 272 17.72 -53.78 0.56
C ASP A 272 16.82 -53.04 -0.43
N LEU A 273 17.39 -52.05 -1.12
CA LEU A 273 16.73 -51.26 -2.16
C LEU A 273 16.52 -52.04 -3.48
N GLY A 274 16.84 -53.34 -3.51
CA GLY A 274 16.80 -54.19 -4.70
C GLY A 274 18.15 -54.24 -5.43
N THR A 275 18.12 -54.79 -6.65
CA THR A 275 19.35 -54.94 -7.44
C THR A 275 19.90 -53.58 -7.86
N PRO A 276 21.22 -53.42 -8.03
CA PRO A 276 21.81 -52.17 -8.51
C PRO A 276 21.20 -51.67 -9.84
N HIS A 277 20.80 -52.60 -10.71
CA HIS A 277 20.10 -52.27 -11.96
C HIS A 277 18.73 -51.63 -11.71
N TYR A 278 17.89 -52.23 -10.85
CA TYR A 278 16.60 -51.66 -10.48
C TYR A 278 16.74 -50.27 -9.84
N MET A 279 17.73 -50.10 -8.97
CA MET A 279 18.01 -48.81 -8.35
C MET A 279 18.41 -47.75 -9.39
N HIS A 280 19.21 -48.14 -10.38
CA HIS A 280 19.61 -47.25 -11.47
C HIS A 280 18.43 -46.82 -12.34
N GLU A 281 17.51 -47.73 -12.68
CA GLU A 281 16.29 -47.39 -13.42
C GLU A 281 15.45 -46.35 -12.68
N LYS A 282 15.26 -46.52 -11.37
CA LYS A 282 14.54 -45.54 -10.53
C LYS A 282 15.27 -44.20 -10.46
N TYR A 283 16.60 -44.24 -10.36
CA TYR A 283 17.42 -43.04 -10.41
C TYR A 283 17.22 -42.29 -11.73
N ALA A 284 17.26 -42.98 -12.87
CA ALA A 284 17.23 -42.35 -14.20
C ALA A 284 15.94 -41.56 -14.40
N VAL A 285 14.80 -42.17 -14.06
CA VAL A 285 13.48 -41.49 -14.09
C VAL A 285 13.48 -40.27 -13.17
N ARG A 286 14.00 -40.40 -11.94
CA ARG A 286 14.03 -39.28 -10.99
C ARG A 286 14.93 -38.15 -11.45
N TYR A 287 16.06 -38.47 -12.08
CA TYR A 287 16.98 -37.50 -12.64
C TYR A 287 16.31 -36.64 -13.73
N GLU A 288 15.57 -37.27 -14.64
CA GLU A 288 14.86 -36.55 -15.72
C GLU A 288 13.85 -35.55 -15.14
N ILE A 289 13.07 -35.98 -14.16
CA ILE A 289 12.11 -35.11 -13.45
C ILE A 289 12.83 -33.91 -12.81
N VAL A 290 13.95 -34.14 -12.11
CA VAL A 290 14.72 -33.07 -11.47
C VAL A 290 15.31 -32.11 -12.51
N ALA A 291 15.82 -32.63 -13.63
CA ALA A 291 16.37 -31.83 -14.71
C ALA A 291 15.31 -30.91 -15.34
N GLU A 292 14.11 -31.44 -15.57
CA GLU A 292 12.98 -30.65 -16.07
C GLU A 292 12.54 -29.58 -15.06
N GLN A 293 12.43 -29.94 -13.77
CA GLN A 293 12.12 -28.99 -12.70
C GLN A 293 13.12 -27.85 -12.63
N PHE A 294 14.42 -28.15 -12.74
CA PHE A 294 15.46 -27.13 -12.77
C PHE A 294 15.29 -26.22 -13.99
N GLU A 295 15.06 -26.77 -15.18
CA GLU A 295 14.87 -25.96 -16.39
C GLU A 295 13.66 -25.03 -16.27
N ASN A 296 12.53 -25.53 -15.79
CA ASN A 296 11.32 -24.74 -15.58
C ASN A 296 11.57 -23.58 -14.60
N LYS A 297 12.20 -23.87 -13.46
CA LYS A 297 12.56 -22.85 -12.46
C LYS A 297 13.58 -21.84 -13.00
N ARG A 298 14.57 -22.25 -13.79
CA ARG A 298 15.53 -21.34 -14.46
C ARG A 298 14.85 -20.45 -15.50
N ASN A 299 13.90 -20.99 -16.26
CA ASN A 299 13.14 -20.21 -17.23
C ASN A 299 12.33 -19.10 -16.57
N ARG A 300 11.83 -19.31 -15.34
CA ARG A 300 11.26 -18.24 -14.51
C ARG A 300 12.33 -17.23 -14.10
N ILE A 301 13.46 -17.67 -13.54
CA ILE A 301 14.54 -16.78 -13.07
C ILE A 301 15.03 -15.86 -14.20
N ARG A 302 15.15 -16.36 -15.44
CA ARG A 302 15.52 -15.57 -16.63
C ARG A 302 14.56 -14.41 -16.93
N LYS A 303 13.33 -14.47 -16.43
CA LYS A 303 12.28 -13.44 -16.59
C LYS A 303 12.15 -12.53 -15.36
N SER A 304 13.00 -12.68 -14.35
CA SER A 304 12.93 -11.92 -13.09
C SER A 304 13.05 -10.42 -13.33
N ALA A 305 12.19 -9.63 -12.68
CA ALA A 305 12.24 -8.17 -12.73
C ALA A 305 13.53 -7.61 -12.11
N ILE A 306 14.17 -8.36 -11.20
CA ILE A 306 15.46 -7.99 -10.57
C ILE A 306 16.56 -7.81 -11.63
N LEU A 307 16.46 -8.47 -12.78
CA LEU A 307 17.41 -8.29 -13.89
C LEU A 307 17.39 -6.85 -14.46
N LYS A 308 16.29 -6.12 -14.28
CA LYS A 308 16.14 -4.69 -14.66
C LYS A 308 16.59 -3.72 -13.57
N THR A 309 17.33 -4.18 -12.56
CA THR A 309 17.77 -3.32 -11.44
C THR A 309 18.52 -2.07 -11.89
N LYS A 310 19.35 -2.18 -12.94
CA LYS A 310 20.08 -1.02 -13.46
C LYS A 310 19.12 0.09 -13.91
N ASP A 311 18.08 -0.26 -14.68
CA ASP A 311 17.09 0.70 -15.18
C ASP A 311 16.35 1.38 -14.02
N TYR A 312 16.00 0.63 -12.97
CA TYR A 312 15.37 1.17 -11.76
C TYR A 312 16.30 2.11 -10.99
N VAL A 313 17.56 1.75 -10.80
CA VAL A 313 18.54 2.59 -10.11
C VAL A 313 18.78 3.90 -10.89
N ASP A 314 18.90 3.81 -12.21
CA ASP A 314 19.05 4.98 -13.09
C ASP A 314 17.81 5.88 -13.02
N SER A 315 16.60 5.30 -13.01
CA SER A 315 15.35 6.05 -12.80
C SER A 315 15.29 6.73 -11.43
N ILE A 316 15.70 6.06 -10.35
CA ILE A 316 15.75 6.67 -9.01
C ILE A 316 16.75 7.83 -8.98
N ASN A 317 17.93 7.68 -9.58
CA ASN A 317 18.92 8.77 -9.67
C ASN A 317 18.35 10.01 -10.37
N LYS A 318 17.67 9.82 -11.50
CA LYS A 318 17.01 10.91 -12.22
C LYS A 318 15.93 11.60 -11.38
N VAL A 319 15.16 10.85 -10.60
CA VAL A 319 14.15 11.41 -9.69
C VAL A 319 14.80 12.21 -8.57
N ILE A 320 15.93 11.74 -8.03
CA ILE A 320 16.74 12.50 -7.06
C ILE A 320 17.25 13.80 -7.69
N GLU A 321 17.75 13.78 -8.93
CA GLU A 321 18.16 14.99 -9.66
C GLU A 321 17.00 15.98 -9.84
N ILE A 322 15.79 15.50 -10.12
CA ILE A 322 14.59 16.34 -10.19
C ILE A 322 14.28 16.94 -8.82
N ALA A 323 14.27 16.13 -7.75
CA ALA A 323 14.00 16.58 -6.39
C ALA A 323 14.99 17.67 -5.93
N ASN A 324 16.27 17.54 -6.27
CA ASN A 324 17.30 18.52 -5.94
C ASN A 324 17.08 19.92 -6.53
N LYS A 325 16.26 20.06 -7.57
CA LYS A 325 15.93 21.37 -8.18
C LYS A 325 14.89 22.16 -7.38
N TYR A 326 14.21 21.53 -6.43
CA TYR A 326 13.10 22.12 -5.66
C TYR A 326 13.33 21.94 -4.17
N ASP A 327 13.43 23.04 -3.42
CA ASP A 327 13.73 23.01 -1.99
C ASP A 327 12.67 22.23 -1.19
N GLU A 328 11.40 22.34 -1.58
CA GLU A 328 10.27 21.65 -0.96
C GLU A 328 10.34 20.12 -1.11
N LEU A 329 11.07 19.62 -2.11
CA LEU A 329 11.18 18.19 -2.41
C LEU A 329 12.38 17.52 -1.73
N LYS A 330 13.26 18.27 -1.05
CA LYS A 330 14.48 17.71 -0.44
C LYS A 330 14.21 16.55 0.52
N ASN A 331 13.09 16.57 1.24
CA ASN A 331 12.73 15.54 2.21
C ASN A 331 12.42 14.16 1.58
N VAL A 332 12.24 14.08 0.25
CA VAL A 332 11.99 12.80 -0.45
C VAL A 332 13.30 12.10 -0.85
N ILE A 333 14.44 12.81 -0.83
CA ILE A 333 15.74 12.30 -1.28
C ILE A 333 16.23 11.15 -0.41
N ASP A 334 16.05 11.28 0.90
CA ASP A 334 16.45 10.28 1.88
C ASP A 334 15.71 8.94 1.69
N PRO A 335 14.36 8.91 1.64
CA PRO A 335 13.62 7.71 1.23
C PRO A 335 14.07 7.12 -0.12
N LEU A 336 14.34 7.95 -1.13
CA LEU A 336 14.82 7.49 -2.44
C LEU A 336 16.20 6.82 -2.34
N ASN A 337 17.12 7.40 -1.58
CA ASN A 337 18.44 6.83 -1.34
C ASN A 337 18.34 5.49 -0.60
N PHE A 338 17.48 5.40 0.42
CA PHE A 338 17.23 4.14 1.12
C PHE A 338 16.71 3.05 0.18
N ILE A 339 15.67 3.36 -0.60
CA ILE A 339 15.06 2.42 -1.55
C ILE A 339 16.11 1.95 -2.58
N LYS A 340 16.89 2.88 -3.14
CA LYS A 340 17.98 2.58 -4.08
C LYS A 340 18.99 1.62 -3.48
N SER A 341 19.54 1.95 -2.30
CA SER A 341 20.55 1.10 -1.66
C SER A 341 20.02 -0.29 -1.31
N TYR A 342 18.73 -0.40 -0.94
CA TYR A 342 18.10 -1.68 -0.68
C TYR A 342 17.97 -2.51 -1.98
N ILE A 343 17.51 -1.89 -3.08
CA ILE A 343 17.43 -2.53 -4.41
C ILE A 343 18.81 -3.03 -4.87
N GLU A 344 19.85 -2.23 -4.70
CA GLU A 344 21.23 -2.63 -5.03
C GLU A 344 21.69 -3.83 -4.19
N HIS A 345 21.39 -3.84 -2.89
CA HIS A 345 21.68 -4.98 -2.01
C HIS A 345 20.95 -6.26 -2.44
N ILE A 346 19.66 -6.15 -2.78
CA ILE A 346 18.85 -7.26 -3.30
C ILE A 346 19.50 -7.84 -4.56
N TYR A 347 19.94 -7.00 -5.48
CA TYR A 347 20.58 -7.43 -6.71
C TYR A 347 21.89 -8.19 -6.48
N VAL A 348 22.71 -7.74 -5.52
CA VAL A 348 23.93 -8.46 -5.12
C VAL A 348 23.61 -9.85 -4.58
N LYS A 349 22.61 -9.95 -3.67
CA LYS A 349 22.17 -11.24 -3.11
C LYS A 349 21.55 -12.14 -4.17
N TYR A 350 20.73 -11.59 -5.06
CA TYR A 350 20.13 -12.30 -6.19
C TYR A 350 21.20 -12.92 -7.10
N LYS A 351 22.22 -12.15 -7.48
CA LYS A 351 23.35 -12.67 -8.26
C LYS A 351 24.06 -13.83 -7.58
N TYR A 352 24.24 -13.73 -6.27
CA TYR A 352 24.85 -14.80 -5.50
C TYR A 352 24.02 -16.09 -5.59
N TYR A 353 22.72 -16.04 -5.32
CA TYR A 353 21.87 -17.23 -5.39
C TYR A 353 21.69 -17.75 -6.81
N LEU A 354 21.73 -16.87 -7.82
CA LEU A 354 21.75 -17.27 -9.22
C LEU A 354 23.01 -18.09 -9.55
N ILE A 355 24.18 -17.70 -9.04
CA ILE A 355 25.42 -18.48 -9.18
C ILE A 355 25.27 -19.86 -8.52
N LYS A 356 24.64 -19.94 -7.34
CA LYS A 356 24.37 -21.22 -6.67
C LYS A 356 23.41 -22.12 -7.47
N CYS A 357 22.29 -21.58 -7.98
CA CYS A 357 21.38 -22.32 -8.87
C CYS A 357 22.10 -22.85 -10.12
N ASN A 358 22.93 -22.01 -10.74
CA ASN A 358 23.72 -22.42 -11.91
C ASN A 358 24.78 -23.46 -11.54
N GLY A 359 25.41 -23.34 -10.37
CA GLY A 359 26.34 -24.33 -9.84
C GLY A 359 25.68 -25.69 -9.63
N ALA A 360 24.49 -25.73 -9.02
CA ALA A 360 23.72 -26.95 -8.84
C ALA A 360 23.30 -27.59 -10.18
N GLN A 361 22.99 -26.78 -11.20
CA GLN A 361 22.78 -27.32 -12.56
C GLN A 361 24.06 -27.95 -13.12
N ILE A 362 25.20 -27.28 -12.97
CA ILE A 362 26.48 -27.80 -13.47
C ILE A 362 26.81 -29.11 -12.75
N GLN A 363 26.54 -29.21 -11.44
CA GLN A 363 26.65 -30.46 -10.70
C GLN A 363 25.74 -31.53 -11.29
N LEU A 364 24.46 -31.21 -11.56
CA LEU A 364 23.51 -32.15 -12.17
C LEU A 364 24.02 -32.72 -13.52
N ILE A 365 24.54 -31.85 -14.40
CA ILE A 365 25.17 -32.25 -15.67
C ILE A 365 26.44 -33.07 -15.42
N GLY A 366 27.23 -32.67 -14.43
CA GLY A 366 28.47 -33.34 -14.02
C GLY A 366 28.23 -34.76 -13.52
N ILE A 367 27.15 -35.00 -12.77
CA ILE A 367 26.70 -36.32 -12.35
C ILE A 367 26.45 -37.17 -13.61
N GLU A 368 25.62 -36.71 -14.53
CA GLU A 368 25.37 -37.47 -15.76
C GLU A 368 26.62 -37.71 -16.59
N MET A 369 27.50 -36.71 -16.75
CA MET A 369 28.76 -36.89 -17.47
C MET A 369 29.69 -37.89 -16.78
N LYS A 370 29.81 -37.81 -15.45
CA LYS A 370 30.61 -38.73 -14.63
C LYS A 370 30.16 -40.16 -14.86
N TYR A 371 28.85 -40.42 -14.86
CA TYR A 371 28.31 -41.78 -15.02
C TYR A 371 28.01 -42.20 -16.48
N LYS A 372 28.03 -41.26 -17.45
CA LYS A 372 27.99 -41.53 -18.91
C LYS A 372 29.36 -41.79 -19.53
N LYS A 373 30.42 -41.15 -19.02
CA LYS A 373 31.80 -41.25 -19.55
C LYS A 373 32.46 -42.60 -19.25
N TYR A 374 31.96 -43.31 -18.25
CA TYR A 374 32.17 -44.75 -18.18
C TYR A 374 31.15 -45.41 -19.12
N ASP A 375 31.62 -46.05 -20.17
CA ASP A 375 30.87 -46.75 -21.21
C ASP A 375 30.16 -48.03 -20.65
N ILE A 376 29.34 -47.88 -19.59
CA ILE A 376 28.78 -48.97 -18.75
C ILE A 376 27.38 -49.40 -19.21
N TYR A 377 26.80 -48.78 -20.23
CA TYR A 377 25.54 -49.27 -20.83
C TYR A 377 25.64 -50.66 -21.48
N LYS A 378 26.83 -51.30 -21.42
CA LYS A 378 27.12 -52.64 -21.96
C LYS A 378 27.45 -53.71 -20.93
N THR A 379 27.68 -53.41 -19.64
CA THR A 379 28.03 -54.43 -18.65
C THR A 379 27.29 -54.22 -17.33
N ASN A 380 26.58 -55.26 -16.87
CA ASN A 380 25.75 -55.35 -15.67
C ASN A 380 26.52 -55.21 -14.32
N ASN A 381 27.55 -54.37 -14.22
CA ASN A 381 28.48 -54.30 -13.09
C ASN A 381 28.41 -52.98 -12.30
N TYR A 382 27.20 -52.48 -11.98
CA TYR A 382 27.08 -51.41 -10.98
C TYR A 382 27.19 -52.01 -9.57
N SER A 383 28.05 -51.45 -8.71
CA SER A 383 27.95 -51.76 -7.27
C SER A 383 26.76 -51.02 -6.68
N LYS A 384 26.17 -51.57 -5.61
CA LYS A 384 25.11 -50.90 -4.84
C LYS A 384 25.57 -49.52 -4.37
N ASP A 385 26.83 -49.41 -3.94
CA ASP A 385 27.43 -48.18 -3.41
C ASP A 385 27.54 -47.08 -4.49
N ASP A 386 27.86 -47.43 -5.73
CA ASP A 386 27.94 -46.46 -6.84
C ASP A 386 26.58 -45.83 -7.14
N VAL A 387 25.52 -46.64 -7.14
CA VAL A 387 24.17 -46.15 -7.40
C VAL A 387 23.67 -45.30 -6.23
N ILE A 388 23.96 -45.69 -4.99
CA ILE A 388 23.65 -44.89 -3.80
C ILE A 388 24.37 -43.54 -3.87
N ALA A 389 25.66 -43.53 -4.17
CA ALA A 389 26.43 -42.28 -4.30
C ALA A 389 25.83 -41.37 -5.38
N LYS A 390 25.40 -41.94 -6.52
CA LYS A 390 24.71 -41.19 -7.59
C LYS A 390 23.40 -40.56 -7.10
N ILE A 391 22.61 -41.29 -6.31
CA ILE A 391 21.35 -40.81 -5.73
C ILE A 391 21.61 -39.67 -4.73
N GLN A 392 22.62 -39.81 -3.88
CA GLN A 392 23.01 -38.79 -2.90
C GLN A 392 23.56 -37.53 -3.59
N GLU A 393 24.38 -37.67 -4.63
CA GLU A 393 24.85 -36.53 -5.44
C GLU A 393 23.67 -35.79 -6.10
N LEU A 394 22.66 -36.51 -6.60
CA LEU A 394 21.44 -35.90 -7.14
C LEU A 394 20.63 -35.16 -6.07
N ALA A 395 20.51 -35.74 -4.87
CA ALA A 395 19.84 -35.11 -3.73
C ALA A 395 20.56 -33.82 -3.29
N ASP A 396 21.89 -33.81 -3.29
CA ASP A 396 22.70 -32.64 -2.93
C ASP A 396 22.52 -31.50 -3.94
N ALA A 397 22.60 -31.81 -5.24
CA ALA A 397 22.33 -30.85 -6.31
C ALA A 397 20.89 -30.31 -6.24
N TYR A 398 19.91 -31.19 -6.00
CA TYR A 398 18.51 -30.81 -5.77
C TYR A 398 18.35 -29.83 -4.61
N ALA A 399 18.98 -30.13 -3.46
CA ALA A 399 18.91 -29.28 -2.28
C ALA A 399 19.55 -27.91 -2.51
N ASP A 400 20.75 -27.86 -3.09
CA ASP A 400 21.44 -26.59 -3.40
C ASP A 400 20.60 -25.71 -4.33
N PHE A 401 19.97 -26.30 -5.35
CA PHE A 401 19.13 -25.57 -6.28
C PHE A 401 17.87 -25.03 -5.61
N ASN A 402 17.15 -25.85 -4.83
CA ASN A 402 15.86 -25.44 -4.26
C ASN A 402 16.00 -24.35 -3.21
N VAL A 403 16.97 -24.46 -2.28
CA VAL A 403 17.20 -23.39 -1.28
C VAL A 403 17.59 -22.07 -1.95
N SER A 404 18.42 -22.14 -3.00
CA SER A 404 18.83 -20.96 -3.75
C SER A 404 17.67 -20.34 -4.52
N TYR A 405 16.82 -21.17 -5.11
CA TYR A 405 15.62 -20.73 -5.82
C TYR A 405 14.59 -20.10 -4.87
N GLU A 406 14.33 -20.70 -3.71
CA GLU A 406 13.47 -20.14 -2.66
C GLU A 406 13.97 -18.78 -2.20
N SER A 407 15.27 -18.64 -1.97
CA SER A 407 15.89 -17.35 -1.62
C SER A 407 15.75 -16.30 -2.73
N ILE A 408 15.78 -16.71 -4.01
CA ILE A 408 15.47 -15.81 -5.14
C ILE A 408 14.01 -15.36 -5.08
N ILE A 409 13.07 -16.25 -4.74
CA ILE A 409 11.64 -15.89 -4.65
C ILE A 409 11.41 -14.89 -3.52
N ASP A 410 12.03 -15.11 -2.35
CA ASP A 410 11.93 -14.16 -1.23
C ASP A 410 12.51 -12.79 -1.62
N LEU A 411 13.67 -12.77 -2.31
CA LEU A 411 14.25 -11.53 -2.84
C LEU A 411 13.34 -10.83 -3.85
N GLU A 412 12.65 -11.57 -4.72
CA GLU A 412 11.66 -11.00 -5.66
C GLU A 412 10.50 -10.33 -4.91
N ASN A 413 10.03 -10.93 -3.82
CA ASN A 413 8.97 -10.34 -3.00
C ASN A 413 9.43 -9.03 -2.34
N VAL A 414 10.64 -9.01 -1.75
CA VAL A 414 11.20 -7.78 -1.18
C VAL A 414 11.46 -6.73 -2.28
N TYR A 415 11.94 -7.14 -3.45
CA TYR A 415 12.18 -6.25 -4.58
C TYR A 415 10.88 -5.54 -5.02
N ASN A 416 9.80 -6.29 -5.18
CA ASN A 416 8.50 -5.74 -5.55
C ASN A 416 7.96 -4.75 -4.51
N ASN A 417 8.16 -5.02 -3.21
CA ASN A 417 7.85 -4.06 -2.14
C ASN A 417 8.63 -2.75 -2.32
N LYS A 418 9.93 -2.81 -2.65
CA LYS A 418 10.75 -1.60 -2.90
C LYS A 418 10.35 -0.84 -4.16
N ILE A 419 9.97 -1.55 -5.23
CA ILE A 419 9.41 -0.91 -6.43
C ILE A 419 8.12 -0.16 -6.10
N GLN A 420 7.25 -0.74 -5.29
CA GLN A 420 6.02 -0.06 -4.88
C GLN A 420 6.32 1.16 -4.00
N ALA A 421 7.27 1.06 -3.06
CA ALA A 421 7.71 2.20 -2.27
C ALA A 421 8.24 3.35 -3.15
N PHE A 422 9.01 3.03 -4.19
CA PHE A 422 9.46 4.02 -5.17
C PHE A 422 8.28 4.69 -5.89
N LYS A 423 7.30 3.92 -6.36
CA LYS A 423 6.08 4.46 -7.00
C LYS A 423 5.28 5.37 -6.07
N ASN A 424 5.21 5.04 -4.78
CA ASN A 424 4.56 5.90 -3.78
C ASN A 424 5.28 7.24 -3.64
N VAL A 425 6.63 7.26 -3.69
CA VAL A 425 7.40 8.51 -3.69
C VAL A 425 7.10 9.34 -4.93
N LEU A 426 7.07 8.72 -6.12
CA LEU A 426 6.73 9.41 -7.37
C LEU A 426 5.37 10.10 -7.28
N ASN A 427 4.35 9.36 -6.81
CA ASN A 427 3.01 9.91 -6.60
C ASN A 427 3.03 11.06 -5.59
N PHE A 428 3.76 10.92 -4.48
CA PHE A 428 3.82 11.92 -3.41
C PHE A 428 4.38 13.27 -3.87
N MET A 429 5.45 13.25 -4.66
CA MET A 429 6.31 14.42 -4.91
C MET A 429 5.53 15.66 -5.39
N PRO A 430 4.66 15.61 -6.42
CA PRO A 430 3.99 16.81 -6.90
C PRO A 430 2.93 17.33 -5.93
N HIS A 431 2.38 16.48 -5.05
CA HIS A 431 1.40 16.91 -4.05
C HIS A 431 2.01 17.83 -2.98
N ILE A 432 3.29 17.67 -2.66
CA ILE A 432 4.03 18.59 -1.77
C ILE A 432 4.00 20.03 -2.31
N LEU A 433 3.93 20.20 -3.63
CA LEU A 433 3.99 21.51 -4.28
C LEU A 433 2.63 22.24 -4.30
N ILE A 434 1.50 21.53 -4.19
CA ILE A 434 0.15 22.11 -4.33
C ILE A 434 -0.63 22.23 -3.02
N GLY A 435 -0.05 21.86 -1.88
CA GLY A 435 -0.62 22.20 -0.58
C GLY A 435 0.22 21.73 0.59
N LYS A 436 -0.34 21.92 1.78
CA LYS A 436 0.19 21.27 2.97
C LYS A 436 -0.32 19.84 2.98
N ILE A 437 0.53 18.88 3.30
CA ILE A 437 0.12 17.49 3.45
C ILE A 437 -0.43 17.27 4.86
N ASP A 438 -1.67 16.80 4.94
CA ASP A 438 -2.21 16.20 6.16
C ASP A 438 -1.80 14.73 6.22
N ALA A 439 -0.90 14.48 7.16
CA ALA A 439 -0.37 13.20 7.57
C ALA A 439 -1.40 12.11 7.84
N CYS A 440 -2.39 12.50 8.63
CA CYS A 440 -3.31 11.61 9.29
C CYS A 440 -4.39 11.18 8.28
N THR A 441 -4.73 12.04 7.32
CA THR A 441 -5.70 11.72 6.25
C THR A 441 -5.05 11.41 4.90
N ASN A 442 -3.74 11.64 4.75
CA ASN A 442 -3.02 11.53 3.48
C ASN A 442 -3.68 12.35 2.35
N HIS A 443 -4.06 13.59 2.68
CA HIS A 443 -4.71 14.53 1.77
C HIS A 443 -3.96 15.85 1.74
N VAL A 444 -4.10 16.57 0.62
CA VAL A 444 -3.58 17.92 0.51
C VAL A 444 -4.62 18.90 1.08
N VAL A 445 -4.24 19.59 2.14
CA VAL A 445 -5.09 20.57 2.82
C VAL A 445 -4.71 22.00 2.42
N PRO A 446 -5.60 22.99 2.65
CA PRO A 446 -5.30 24.38 2.38
C PRO A 446 -3.99 24.85 3.02
N ASN A 447 -3.22 25.61 2.25
CA ASN A 447 -1.98 26.21 2.70
C ASN A 447 -2.14 27.73 2.74
N ASP A 448 -2.12 28.30 3.95
CA ASP A 448 -2.24 29.72 4.22
C ASP A 448 -1.18 30.58 3.50
N GLU A 449 -0.05 30.00 3.07
CA GLU A 449 0.98 30.69 2.30
C GLU A 449 0.47 31.22 0.95
N TYR A 450 -0.44 30.51 0.29
CA TYR A 450 -0.94 30.87 -1.04
C TYR A 450 -2.45 30.69 -1.26
N ASP A 451 -3.18 30.15 -0.29
CA ASP A 451 -4.64 30.14 -0.31
C ASP A 451 -5.21 31.38 0.39
N PHE A 452 -6.05 32.14 -0.33
CA PHE A 452 -6.79 33.25 0.26
C PHE A 452 -8.03 32.77 1.01
N LYS A 453 -8.31 33.37 2.17
CA LYS A 453 -9.49 33.06 3.01
C LYS A 453 -10.65 34.01 2.69
N ILE A 454 -11.44 33.68 1.66
CA ILE A 454 -12.59 34.51 1.20
C ILE A 454 -13.64 34.74 2.29
N ILE A 455 -13.70 33.89 3.32
CA ILE A 455 -14.60 34.05 4.46
C ILE A 455 -14.31 35.32 5.28
N LYS A 456 -13.06 35.84 5.25
CA LYS A 456 -12.68 37.06 5.98
C LYS A 456 -13.43 38.30 5.48
N PRO A 457 -13.36 38.68 4.19
CA PRO A 457 -14.11 39.85 3.69
C PRO A 457 -15.62 39.68 3.83
N ILE A 458 -16.17 38.48 3.62
CA ILE A 458 -17.61 38.20 3.84
C ILE A 458 -18.00 38.48 5.30
N SER A 459 -17.17 38.04 6.26
CA SER A 459 -17.41 38.34 7.69
C SER A 459 -17.38 39.84 8.00
N VAL A 460 -16.53 40.61 7.33
CA VAL A 460 -16.49 42.09 7.48
C VAL A 460 -17.78 42.72 6.99
N LEU A 461 -18.29 42.32 5.82
CA LEU A 461 -19.57 42.83 5.30
C LEU A 461 -20.73 42.54 6.25
N ASN A 462 -20.86 41.30 6.72
CA ASN A 462 -21.95 40.91 7.62
C ASN A 462 -21.93 41.77 8.90
N LYS A 463 -20.73 41.96 9.50
CA LYS A 463 -20.58 42.82 10.68
C LYS A 463 -20.94 44.29 10.40
N LEU A 464 -20.65 44.80 9.21
CA LEU A 464 -20.98 46.17 8.85
C LEU A 464 -22.46 46.34 8.51
N GLU A 465 -23.12 45.33 7.94
CA GLU A 465 -24.57 45.31 7.79
C GLU A 465 -25.26 45.38 9.16
N ASP A 466 -24.74 44.68 10.18
CA ASP A 466 -25.23 44.80 11.57
C ASP A 466 -25.00 46.20 12.17
N ILE A 467 -23.80 46.78 12.02
CA ILE A 467 -23.48 48.13 12.51
C ILE A 467 -24.34 49.18 11.79
N PHE A 468 -24.58 49.00 10.49
CA PHE A 468 -25.49 49.84 9.72
C PHE A 468 -26.91 49.75 10.27
N PHE A 469 -27.41 48.54 10.51
CA PHE A 469 -28.74 48.33 11.12
C PHE A 469 -28.84 49.04 12.49
N GLN A 470 -27.83 48.92 13.34
CA GLN A 470 -27.81 49.57 14.65
C GLN A 470 -27.82 51.09 14.57
N ALA A 471 -27.08 51.67 13.62
CA ALA A 471 -27.01 53.13 13.45
C ALA A 471 -28.27 53.72 12.80
N PHE A 472 -28.80 53.07 11.77
CA PHE A 472 -29.89 53.60 10.92
C PHE A 472 -31.27 53.01 11.23
N GLY A 473 -31.35 51.88 11.94
CA GLY A 473 -32.59 51.24 12.37
C GLY A 473 -33.26 50.33 11.33
N PHE A 474 -32.58 49.99 10.23
CA PHE A 474 -33.09 49.08 9.20
C PHE A 474 -31.95 48.41 8.42
N ASN A 475 -32.29 47.31 7.72
CA ASN A 475 -31.31 46.49 7.00
C ASN A 475 -30.80 47.19 5.74
N PHE A 476 -29.50 47.13 5.48
CA PHE A 476 -28.92 47.71 4.27
C PHE A 476 -29.48 47.07 3.00
N SER A 477 -29.82 47.90 2.01
CA SER A 477 -30.21 47.49 0.66
C SER A 477 -29.34 48.18 -0.38
N ALA A 478 -28.87 47.41 -1.36
CA ALA A 478 -28.10 47.94 -2.49
C ALA A 478 -28.93 48.89 -3.38
N ASN A 479 -30.26 48.86 -3.27
CA ASN A 479 -31.16 49.69 -4.05
C ASN A 479 -31.37 51.09 -3.46
N TYR A 480 -30.93 51.35 -2.24
CA TYR A 480 -31.11 52.66 -1.61
C TYR A 480 -30.31 53.75 -2.33
N ASP A 481 -30.96 54.85 -2.66
CA ASP A 481 -30.30 56.05 -3.19
C ASP A 481 -30.17 57.12 -2.09
N ASN A 482 -29.48 58.21 -2.43
CA ASN A 482 -29.21 59.29 -1.48
C ASN A 482 -30.50 60.02 -1.05
N LYS A 483 -31.60 59.86 -1.80
CA LYS A 483 -32.91 60.48 -1.54
C LYS A 483 -33.78 59.63 -0.64
N THR A 484 -33.45 58.36 -0.48
CA THR A 484 -34.24 57.38 0.28
C THR A 484 -34.32 57.72 1.78
N LEU A 485 -33.41 58.54 2.30
CA LEU A 485 -33.30 58.88 3.73
C LEU A 485 -33.02 60.38 3.97
N GLU A 486 -33.31 61.21 2.98
CA GLU A 486 -32.93 62.63 2.96
C GLU A 486 -33.81 63.47 3.89
N ILE A 487 -33.23 64.02 4.97
CA ILE A 487 -33.88 64.94 5.92
C ILE A 487 -33.55 66.40 5.61
N SER A 488 -34.10 67.36 6.37
CA SER A 488 -33.80 68.78 6.19
C SER A 488 -32.36 69.20 6.54
N ASN A 489 -31.58 68.33 7.20
CA ASN A 489 -30.19 68.59 7.58
C ASN A 489 -29.19 68.09 6.52
N THR A 490 -28.53 69.02 5.84
CA THR A 490 -27.56 68.74 4.76
C THR A 490 -26.32 67.97 5.22
N GLU A 491 -25.81 68.21 6.44
CA GLU A 491 -24.65 67.47 6.95
C GLU A 491 -24.99 66.02 7.25
N ILE A 492 -26.13 65.77 7.89
CA ILE A 492 -26.58 64.40 8.18
C ILE A 492 -26.80 63.68 6.85
N ASN A 493 -27.50 64.28 5.89
CA ASN A 493 -27.70 63.70 4.57
C ASN A 493 -26.40 63.31 3.86
N LEU A 494 -25.34 64.14 4.02
CA LEU A 494 -24.03 63.83 3.48
C LEU A 494 -23.45 62.55 4.12
N VAL A 495 -23.56 62.40 5.44
CA VAL A 495 -23.12 61.19 6.17
C VAL A 495 -23.90 59.97 5.70
N ILE A 496 -25.24 60.06 5.59
CA ILE A 496 -26.08 58.98 5.10
C ILE A 496 -25.65 58.56 3.68
N SER A 497 -25.57 59.53 2.77
CA SER A 497 -25.19 59.33 1.38
C SER A 497 -23.81 58.66 1.25
N ASN A 498 -22.81 59.15 2.00
CA ASN A 498 -21.47 58.57 1.99
C ASN A 498 -21.45 57.15 2.56
N THR A 499 -22.24 56.89 3.62
CA THR A 499 -22.34 55.54 4.22
C THR A 499 -22.94 54.56 3.23
N ILE A 500 -24.08 54.89 2.61
CA ILE A 500 -24.72 54.05 1.59
C ILE A 500 -23.76 53.79 0.43
N LYS A 501 -23.09 54.84 -0.06
CA LYS A 501 -22.11 54.71 -1.14
C LYS A 501 -21.00 53.73 -0.78
N HIS A 502 -20.36 53.89 0.38
CA HIS A 502 -19.28 52.99 0.81
C HIS A 502 -19.76 51.56 1.10
N MET A 503 -20.97 51.36 1.61
CA MET A 503 -21.57 50.03 1.77
C MET A 503 -21.80 49.34 0.41
N LYS A 504 -22.25 50.07 -0.61
CA LYS A 504 -22.36 49.54 -1.98
C LYS A 504 -20.99 49.18 -2.55
N GLU A 505 -20.02 50.09 -2.43
CA GLU A 505 -18.64 49.86 -2.87
C GLU A 505 -18.05 48.60 -2.21
N LEU A 506 -18.29 48.40 -0.91
CA LEU A 506 -17.85 47.21 -0.18
C LEU A 506 -18.51 45.93 -0.71
N LYS A 507 -19.83 45.94 -0.90
CA LYS A 507 -20.59 44.78 -1.38
C LYS A 507 -20.17 44.37 -2.78
N ASP A 508 -19.96 45.34 -3.66
CA ASP A 508 -19.51 45.10 -5.04
C ASP A 508 -18.05 44.62 -5.06
N LEU A 509 -17.18 45.19 -4.23
CA LEU A 509 -15.80 44.73 -4.07
C LEU A 509 -15.74 43.27 -3.60
N ILE A 510 -16.57 42.87 -2.63
CA ILE A 510 -16.59 41.50 -2.12
C ILE A 510 -17.11 40.53 -3.19
N LYS A 511 -18.15 40.89 -3.95
CA LYS A 511 -18.60 40.08 -5.09
C LYS A 511 -17.50 39.90 -6.14
N GLU A 512 -16.74 40.95 -6.43
CA GLU A 512 -15.60 40.88 -7.34
C GLU A 512 -14.52 39.93 -6.78
N MET A 513 -14.20 40.02 -5.49
CA MET A 513 -13.27 39.12 -4.81
C MET A 513 -13.73 37.66 -4.87
N GLU A 514 -15.02 37.37 -4.69
CA GLU A 514 -15.57 36.02 -4.82
C GLU A 514 -15.43 35.47 -6.25
N GLN A 515 -15.68 36.31 -7.27
CA GLN A 515 -15.51 35.92 -8.68
C GLN A 515 -14.05 35.60 -9.01
N ILE A 516 -13.12 36.43 -8.53
CA ILE A 516 -11.67 36.20 -8.68
C ILE A 516 -11.29 34.88 -7.99
N TYR A 517 -11.76 34.65 -6.77
CA TYR A 517 -11.48 33.43 -6.01
C TYR A 517 -11.96 32.15 -6.71
N LYS A 518 -13.13 32.18 -7.37
CA LYS A 518 -13.73 31.04 -8.09
C LYS A 518 -13.07 30.72 -9.44
N LYS A 519 -12.25 31.61 -9.99
CA LYS A 519 -11.69 31.47 -11.35
C LYS A 519 -10.56 30.42 -11.43
N ASP A 520 -9.88 30.15 -10.33
CA ASP A 520 -8.79 29.17 -10.29
C ASP A 520 -9.31 27.73 -10.33
N ASN A 521 -8.57 26.83 -10.99
CA ASN A 521 -8.82 25.39 -10.91
C ASN A 521 -8.85 24.91 -9.45
N THR A 522 -9.81 24.05 -9.13
CA THR A 522 -9.94 23.47 -7.79
C THR A 522 -8.73 22.59 -7.47
N ARG A 523 -8.39 22.50 -6.17
CA ARG A 523 -7.30 21.62 -5.72
C ARG A 523 -7.53 20.16 -6.16
N HIS A 524 -8.78 19.70 -6.06
CA HIS A 524 -9.17 18.36 -6.50
C HIS A 524 -8.88 18.11 -7.99
N HIS A 525 -9.12 19.12 -8.84
CA HIS A 525 -8.83 19.00 -10.26
C HIS A 525 -7.32 18.81 -10.51
N ILE A 526 -6.46 19.64 -9.89
CA ILE A 526 -5.01 19.52 -10.08
C ILE A 526 -4.46 18.23 -9.47
N GLU A 527 -4.99 17.76 -8.34
CA GLU A 527 -4.63 16.46 -7.76
C GLU A 527 -4.91 15.29 -8.72
N ASN A 528 -6.10 15.27 -9.34
CA ASN A 528 -6.45 14.24 -10.31
C ASN A 528 -5.57 14.30 -11.56
N THR A 529 -5.25 15.51 -12.06
CA THR A 529 -4.35 15.69 -13.20
C THR A 529 -2.95 15.14 -12.88
N ILE A 530 -2.39 15.49 -11.71
CA ILE A 530 -1.12 14.94 -11.22
C ILE A 530 -1.18 13.41 -11.15
N LYS A 531 -2.22 12.84 -10.53
CA LYS A 531 -2.39 11.39 -10.37
C LYS A 531 -2.40 10.68 -11.73
N GLN A 532 -3.08 11.22 -12.74
CA GLN A 532 -3.12 10.64 -14.09
C GLN A 532 -1.78 10.73 -14.84
N LEU A 533 -1.02 11.81 -14.63
CA LEU A 533 0.31 11.98 -15.22
C LEU A 533 1.36 11.02 -14.64
N ILE A 534 1.11 10.43 -13.47
CA ILE A 534 2.05 9.51 -12.81
C ILE A 534 1.60 8.05 -12.92
N ILE A 535 0.28 7.75 -12.86
CA ILE A 535 -0.24 6.37 -12.87
C ILE A 535 -0.06 5.66 -14.22
N ASN A 536 -0.04 6.38 -15.34
CA ASN A 536 -0.04 5.79 -16.68
C ASN A 536 1.37 5.47 -17.24
N VAL A 537 2.38 5.40 -16.37
CA VAL A 537 3.76 5.64 -16.79
C VAL A 537 4.66 4.42 -16.57
N ASP A 538 5.18 3.86 -17.66
CA ASP A 538 6.26 2.85 -17.64
C ASP A 538 7.57 3.48 -17.10
N LEU A 539 8.53 2.68 -16.65
CA LEU A 539 9.81 3.14 -16.08
C LEU A 539 10.55 4.12 -17.00
N ASN A 540 10.44 3.93 -18.32
CA ASN A 540 11.06 4.80 -19.32
C ASN A 540 10.38 6.17 -19.44
N GLN A 541 9.09 6.26 -19.10
CA GLN A 541 8.31 7.49 -19.17
C GLN A 541 8.22 8.19 -17.80
N THR A 542 8.66 7.52 -16.72
CA THR A 542 8.55 7.99 -15.32
C THR A 542 9.09 9.41 -15.15
N GLN A 543 10.19 9.70 -15.84
CA GLN A 543 10.80 11.02 -15.84
C GLN A 543 9.91 12.10 -16.48
N ASN A 544 9.30 11.80 -17.63
CA ASN A 544 8.47 12.76 -18.36
C ASN A 544 7.18 13.03 -17.58
N GLY A 545 6.49 11.97 -17.14
CA GLY A 545 5.26 12.09 -16.34
C GLY A 545 5.48 12.86 -15.04
N LEU A 546 6.57 12.56 -14.30
CA LEU A 546 6.91 13.31 -13.09
C LEU A 546 7.24 14.77 -13.38
N THR A 547 8.01 15.05 -14.45
CA THR A 547 8.37 16.42 -14.83
C THR A 547 7.13 17.22 -15.21
N GLU A 548 6.22 16.64 -15.99
CA GLU A 548 4.94 17.25 -16.35
C GLU A 548 4.07 17.51 -15.13
N ALA A 549 3.95 16.53 -14.22
CA ALA A 549 3.18 16.68 -12.99
C ALA A 549 3.73 17.81 -12.09
N ILE A 550 5.06 17.90 -11.94
CA ILE A 550 5.72 18.98 -11.20
C ILE A 550 5.48 20.34 -11.88
N ASN A 551 5.54 20.40 -13.22
CA ASN A 551 5.27 21.63 -13.95
C ASN A 551 3.82 22.10 -13.77
N GLU A 552 2.84 21.19 -13.84
CA GLU A 552 1.44 21.52 -13.59
C GLU A 552 1.20 21.97 -12.15
N ALA A 553 1.81 21.29 -11.18
CA ALA A 553 1.78 21.69 -9.77
C ALA A 553 2.33 23.12 -9.56
N ASN A 554 3.47 23.44 -10.16
CA ASN A 554 4.10 24.77 -10.06
C ASN A 554 3.29 25.87 -10.76
N LYS A 555 2.69 25.58 -11.92
CA LYS A 555 1.77 26.51 -12.59
C LYS A 555 0.57 26.83 -11.71
N TRP A 556 -0.03 25.81 -11.13
CA TRP A 556 -1.17 25.98 -10.22
C TRP A 556 -0.79 26.79 -8.98
N LYS A 557 0.33 26.45 -8.31
CA LYS A 557 0.85 27.21 -7.17
C LYS A 557 1.10 28.68 -7.52
N SER A 558 1.72 28.95 -8.66
CA SER A 558 2.02 30.31 -9.12
C SER A 558 0.73 31.11 -9.38
N SER A 559 -0.27 30.48 -10.00
CA SER A 559 -1.60 31.08 -10.18
C SER A 559 -2.23 31.45 -8.84
N LYS A 560 -2.21 30.52 -7.88
CA LYS A 560 -2.75 30.75 -6.53
C LYS A 560 -2.08 31.91 -5.80
N ILE A 561 -0.74 32.00 -5.87
CA ILE A 561 0.02 33.12 -5.29
C ILE A 561 -0.39 34.45 -5.92
N ALA A 562 -0.53 34.50 -7.26
CA ALA A 562 -0.94 35.72 -7.97
C ALA A 562 -2.39 36.13 -7.62
N THR A 563 -3.31 35.17 -7.58
CA THR A 563 -4.69 35.38 -7.16
C THR A 563 -4.76 35.86 -5.72
N LYS A 564 -4.01 35.22 -4.80
CA LYS A 564 -3.92 35.64 -3.40
C LYS A 564 -3.42 37.07 -3.25
N LYS A 565 -2.35 37.44 -3.96
CA LYS A 565 -1.81 38.81 -3.93
C LYS A 565 -2.88 39.85 -4.32
N THR A 566 -3.60 39.58 -5.41
CA THR A 566 -4.69 40.45 -5.88
C THR A 566 -5.82 40.56 -4.84
N LEU A 567 -6.18 39.44 -4.21
CA LEU A 567 -7.20 39.39 -3.18
C LEU A 567 -6.75 40.06 -1.87
N ASP A 568 -5.48 39.95 -1.48
CA ASP A 568 -4.91 40.65 -0.33
C ASP A 568 -4.93 42.17 -0.53
N ASP A 569 -4.57 42.66 -1.72
CA ASP A 569 -4.63 44.09 -2.07
C ASP A 569 -6.07 44.62 -2.00
N LYS A 570 -7.03 43.85 -2.52
CA LYS A 570 -8.46 44.17 -2.39
C LYS A 570 -8.95 44.09 -0.95
N TYR A 571 -8.46 43.13 -0.16
CA TYR A 571 -8.79 43.02 1.25
C TYR A 571 -8.31 44.22 2.07
N ASN A 572 -7.16 44.81 1.73
CA ASN A 572 -6.75 46.09 2.32
C ASN A 572 -7.75 47.22 2.03
N THR A 573 -8.35 47.23 0.83
CA THR A 573 -9.42 48.17 0.50
C THR A 573 -10.70 47.89 1.31
N VAL A 574 -11.02 46.60 1.53
CA VAL A 574 -12.11 46.19 2.43
C VAL A 574 -11.90 46.73 3.85
N LEU A 575 -10.70 46.60 4.42
CA LEU A 575 -10.38 47.11 5.76
C LEU A 575 -10.45 48.66 5.83
N SER A 576 -10.06 49.35 4.76
CA SER A 576 -10.20 50.81 4.66
C SER A 576 -11.68 51.22 4.63
N LEU A 577 -12.50 50.54 3.84
CA LEU A 577 -13.95 50.78 3.79
C LEU A 577 -14.62 50.45 5.13
N GLU A 578 -14.21 49.37 5.79
CA GLU A 578 -14.70 49.01 7.13
C GLU A 578 -14.49 50.15 8.12
N THR A 579 -13.31 50.76 8.12
CA THR A 579 -12.99 51.89 9.01
C THR A 579 -13.86 53.10 8.71
N LYS A 580 -13.96 53.50 7.43
CA LYS A 580 -14.77 54.65 7.00
C LYS A 580 -16.26 54.48 7.32
N ILE A 581 -16.81 53.29 7.06
CA ILE A 581 -18.23 53.01 7.31
C ILE A 581 -18.51 53.06 8.82
N LYS A 582 -17.64 52.47 9.65
CA LYS A 582 -17.79 52.55 11.12
C LYS A 582 -17.75 53.99 11.64
N GLU A 583 -16.83 54.80 11.12
CA GLU A 583 -16.72 56.22 11.48
C GLU A 583 -17.98 57.00 11.07
N LEU A 584 -18.49 56.80 9.86
CA LEU A 584 -19.71 57.46 9.39
C LEU A 584 -20.97 56.99 10.14
N CYS A 585 -21.11 55.70 10.43
CA CYS A 585 -22.22 55.19 11.25
C CYS A 585 -22.19 55.80 12.66
N LYS A 586 -20.99 55.96 13.24
CA LYS A 586 -20.83 56.63 14.54
C LYS A 586 -21.16 58.12 14.44
N GLU A 587 -20.62 58.82 13.44
CA GLU A 587 -20.91 60.24 13.21
C GLU A 587 -22.41 60.47 13.02
N PHE A 588 -23.08 59.60 12.27
CA PHE A 588 -24.53 59.64 12.10
C PHE A 588 -25.25 59.51 13.44
N THR A 589 -24.89 58.49 14.24
CA THR A 589 -25.50 58.24 15.55
C THR A 589 -25.29 59.42 16.49
N ASP A 590 -24.08 59.97 16.55
CA ASP A 590 -23.71 61.11 17.40
C ASP A 590 -24.44 62.39 16.98
N LYS A 591 -24.55 62.68 15.67
CA LYS A 591 -25.27 63.85 15.15
C LYS A 591 -26.78 63.72 15.30
N LEU A 592 -27.36 62.56 15.01
CA LEU A 592 -28.81 62.36 15.06
C LEU A 592 -29.34 62.41 16.50
N ASN A 593 -28.66 61.73 17.44
CA ASN A 593 -29.06 61.69 18.85
C ASN A 593 -28.99 63.06 19.55
N ASN A 594 -28.13 63.97 19.06
CA ASN A 594 -27.97 65.32 19.60
C ASN A 594 -28.81 66.37 18.86
N SER A 595 -29.74 65.98 17.99
CA SER A 595 -30.45 66.90 17.10
C SER A 595 -31.97 66.85 17.18
N GLN A 596 -32.60 67.96 16.81
CA GLN A 596 -34.06 68.06 16.60
C GLN A 596 -34.56 67.19 15.42
N TYR A 597 -33.65 66.63 14.61
CA TYR A 597 -33.97 65.94 13.35
C TYR A 597 -34.32 64.46 13.53
N MET A 598 -34.21 63.89 14.74
CA MET A 598 -34.55 62.49 15.02
C MET A 598 -36.02 62.15 14.71
N LYS A 599 -36.93 63.08 14.99
CA LYS A 599 -38.36 62.89 14.67
C LYS A 599 -38.59 62.87 13.15
N GLU A 600 -37.99 63.83 12.44
CA GLU A 600 -38.06 63.91 10.98
C GLU A 600 -37.52 62.65 10.33
N TYR A 601 -36.38 62.15 10.80
CA TYR A 601 -35.77 60.92 10.30
C TYR A 601 -36.70 59.70 10.45
N LYS A 602 -37.34 59.53 11.61
CA LYS A 602 -38.33 58.46 11.83
C LYS A 602 -39.54 58.58 10.91
N ASP A 603 -40.04 59.79 10.69
CA ASP A 603 -41.17 60.04 9.79
C ASP A 603 -40.82 59.67 8.34
N ILE A 604 -39.57 59.91 7.90
CA ILE A 604 -39.08 59.49 6.58
C ILE A 604 -39.01 57.98 6.44
N LEU A 605 -38.51 57.27 7.45
CA LEU A 605 -38.47 55.80 7.44
C LEU A 605 -39.87 55.21 7.26
N ILE A 606 -40.86 55.74 7.98
CA ILE A 606 -42.27 55.33 7.87
C ILE A 606 -42.81 55.64 6.47
N LYS A 607 -42.59 56.87 5.99
CA LYS A 607 -43.07 57.34 4.68
C LYS A 607 -42.54 56.49 3.53
N ASN A 608 -41.28 56.09 3.60
CA ASN A 608 -40.64 55.28 2.56
C ASN A 608 -40.85 53.78 2.73
N HIS A 609 -41.74 53.38 3.66
CA HIS A 609 -42.06 51.98 3.98
C HIS A 609 -40.81 51.14 4.31
N ILE A 610 -39.80 51.80 4.88
CA ILE A 610 -38.60 51.14 5.38
C ILE A 610 -38.99 50.61 6.76
N ILE A 611 -39.21 49.30 6.84
CA ILE A 611 -39.66 48.64 8.06
C ILE A 611 -38.60 48.86 9.14
N LEU A 612 -38.94 49.67 10.14
CA LEU A 612 -38.27 49.68 11.44
C LEU A 612 -38.58 48.34 12.08
N GLU A 613 -37.72 47.34 11.88
CA GLU A 613 -37.80 46.14 12.70
C GLU A 613 -37.49 46.57 14.12
N THR A 614 -38.53 46.59 14.95
CA THR A 614 -38.37 46.78 16.39
C THR A 614 -37.49 45.63 16.88
N PRO A 615 -36.47 45.90 17.72
CA PRO A 615 -35.62 44.84 18.23
C PRO A 615 -36.52 43.86 18.96
N ILE A 616 -36.57 42.61 18.48
CA ILE A 616 -37.17 41.53 19.24
C ILE A 616 -36.22 41.30 20.41
N SER A 617 -36.62 41.81 21.57
CA SER A 617 -36.00 41.46 22.83
C SER A 617 -36.11 39.95 23.01
N ASN A 618 -34.97 39.25 22.96
CA ASN A 618 -34.74 37.95 23.59
C ASN A 618 -33.29 37.87 24.05
#